data_AF-A0AAW2KEH8-F1
#
_entry.id   AF-A0AAW2KEH8-F1
#
_cell.length_a   1.000
_cell.length_b   1.000
_cell.length_c   1.000
_cell.angle_alpha   90.00
_cell.angle_beta   90.00
_cell.angle_gamma   90.00
#
_symmetry.space_group_name_H-M   'P 1'
#
loop_
_entity.id
_entity.type
_entity.pdbx_description
1 polymer ?
#
loop_
_entity_poly.entity_id
_entity_poly.type
_entity_poly.pdbx_seq_one_letter_code
_entity_poly.pdbx_strand_id
1 'polypeptide(L)'
;MRVGPVISLASIYDHDMRKYRRVMYRGYASEMFVPYQDLSEEWYFRTFLDAGEFGVGICAVPLQPNTDCPPNAVFMDGYYTTRDGTPVKTPNVFCVFERYAGDIMWRHSETILPGDTVEVRPDVTLVVRMVSTVANYDIMDWEFKQSGSIKITTSLSGILAVKASAYKHKDQIQEEVYGTIVAENTIGTCHSHYLSFYLDLDIDGDANSLKKAHLQSVRVTDGSSPRKSHWTVVDEVAKTESDAKIRLGLGDQTEIIVVNPNKRTNVGNNIGYRLIPGPLAGAYIDRARGDDTIAKWTL
;
A
#
# COMPACT_ATOMS: atom_id res chain seq x y z
N MET A 1 3.06 16.26 14.41
CA MET A 1 2.47 14.95 14.04
C MET A 1 3.24 14.40 12.84
N ARG A 2 4.07 13.36 13.03
CA ARG A 2 4.97 12.86 11.97
C ARG A 2 4.22 12.09 10.87
N VAL A 3 3.44 11.10 11.28
CA VAL A 3 2.68 10.21 10.39
C VAL A 3 1.22 10.64 10.31
N GLY A 4 0.50 10.17 9.29
CA GLY A 4 -0.93 10.37 9.14
C GLY A 4 -1.77 9.41 10.02
N PRO A 5 -2.82 8.75 9.48
CA PRO A 5 -3.67 7.87 10.28
C PRO A 5 -2.87 6.68 10.83
N VAL A 6 -3.09 6.37 12.10
CA VAL A 6 -2.56 5.18 12.77
C VAL A 6 -3.73 4.29 13.16
N ILE A 7 -3.90 3.18 12.44
CA ILE A 7 -4.92 2.18 12.76
C ILE A 7 -4.37 1.27 13.86
N SER A 8 -5.10 1.13 14.96
CA SER A 8 -4.66 0.29 16.09
C SER A 8 -5.75 -0.69 16.51
N LEU A 9 -5.32 -1.85 17.02
CA LEU A 9 -6.18 -2.90 17.60
C LEU A 9 -7.26 -3.42 16.63
N ALA A 10 -6.96 -3.46 15.33
CA ALA A 10 -7.88 -3.96 14.33
C ALA A 10 -8.17 -5.46 14.56
N SER A 11 -9.43 -5.77 14.82
CA SER A 11 -9.94 -7.11 15.10
C SER A 11 -11.23 -7.35 14.33
N ILE A 12 -11.46 -8.58 13.90
CA ILE A 12 -12.69 -9.00 13.21
C ILE A 12 -13.51 -9.92 14.11
N TYR A 13 -14.84 -9.75 14.11
CA TYR A 13 -15.73 -10.66 14.81
C TYR A 13 -15.93 -11.93 13.97
N ASP A 14 -15.57 -13.07 14.53
CA ASP A 14 -15.77 -14.38 13.92
C ASP A 14 -17.12 -14.91 14.41
N HIS A 15 -18.10 -15.02 13.49
CA HIS A 15 -19.47 -15.42 13.83
C HIS A 15 -19.58 -16.87 14.29
N ASP A 16 -18.77 -17.76 13.72
CA ASP A 16 -18.77 -19.18 14.07
C ASP A 16 -18.14 -19.40 15.45
N MET A 17 -17.03 -18.69 15.73
CA MET A 17 -16.35 -18.78 17.01
C MET A 17 -16.93 -17.86 18.10
N ARG A 18 -17.85 -16.96 17.74
CA ARG A 18 -18.48 -15.95 18.61
C ARG A 18 -17.48 -15.13 19.42
N LYS A 19 -16.40 -14.66 18.77
CA LYS A 19 -15.36 -13.86 19.42
C LYS A 19 -14.70 -12.90 18.44
N TYR A 20 -14.16 -11.80 18.97
CA TYR A 20 -13.23 -10.97 18.22
C TYR A 20 -11.87 -11.65 18.13
N ARG A 21 -11.26 -11.56 16.94
CA ARG A 21 -9.96 -12.13 16.62
C ARG A 21 -9.07 -11.03 16.08
N ARG A 22 -7.93 -10.86 16.72
CA ARG A 22 -6.97 -9.81 16.40
C ARG A 22 -6.32 -10.08 15.05
N VAL A 23 -6.08 -9.01 14.28
CA VAL A 23 -5.43 -9.06 12.96
C VAL A 23 -4.20 -8.18 12.97
N MET A 24 -4.34 -6.91 13.35
CA MET A 24 -3.25 -5.94 13.33
C MET A 24 -3.27 -5.11 14.60
N TYR A 25 -2.16 -5.12 15.33
CA TYR A 25 -1.98 -4.29 16.52
C TYR A 25 -1.82 -2.83 16.14
N ARG A 26 -1.03 -2.53 15.10
CA ARG A 26 -0.76 -1.17 14.64
C ARG A 26 -0.37 -1.10 13.16
N GLY A 27 -0.94 -0.16 12.43
CA GLY A 27 -0.66 0.08 11.01
C GLY A 27 -0.59 1.57 10.67
N TYR A 28 0.43 1.99 9.92
CA TYR A 28 0.57 3.37 9.40
C TYR A 28 1.62 3.46 8.28
N ALA A 29 1.53 4.50 7.44
CA ALA A 29 2.60 4.88 6.51
C ALA A 29 3.76 5.48 7.33
N SER A 30 4.89 4.78 7.38
CA SER A 30 6.02 5.13 8.24
C SER A 30 6.93 6.19 7.61
N GLU A 31 7.09 6.13 6.29
CA GLU A 31 7.90 7.08 5.53
C GLU A 31 7.49 7.10 4.05
N MET A 32 7.75 8.23 3.39
CA MET A 32 7.65 8.37 1.94
C MET A 32 8.93 8.98 1.39
N PHE A 33 9.47 8.40 0.32
CA PHE A 33 10.70 8.85 -0.32
C PHE A 33 10.44 9.26 -1.77
N VAL A 34 10.75 10.52 -2.11
CA VAL A 34 10.46 11.13 -3.41
C VAL A 34 11.74 11.64 -4.09
N PRO A 35 12.54 10.74 -4.71
CA PRO A 35 13.78 11.12 -5.38
C PRO A 35 13.52 11.64 -6.80
N TYR A 36 13.95 12.88 -7.06
CA TYR A 36 14.05 13.43 -8.41
C TYR A 36 15.29 12.89 -9.12
N GLN A 37 15.20 12.76 -10.45
CA GLN A 37 16.22 12.11 -11.28
C GLN A 37 17.07 13.10 -12.10
N ASP A 38 16.96 14.40 -11.81
CA ASP A 38 17.73 15.45 -12.48
C ASP A 38 19.04 15.71 -11.73
N LEU A 39 20.14 15.53 -12.44
CA LEU A 39 21.50 15.62 -11.92
C LEU A 39 22.05 17.07 -11.89
N SER A 40 21.28 18.04 -12.39
CA SER A 40 21.72 19.44 -12.40
C SER A 40 21.78 20.02 -10.98
N GLU A 41 22.57 21.09 -10.81
CA GLU A 41 22.78 21.74 -9.51
C GLU A 41 21.46 22.17 -8.85
N GLU A 42 20.44 22.49 -9.64
CA GLU A 42 19.12 22.93 -9.18
C GLU A 42 18.24 21.80 -8.62
N TRP A 43 18.56 20.52 -8.94
CA TRP A 43 17.69 19.38 -8.65
C TRP A 43 18.34 18.19 -7.95
N TYR A 44 19.66 17.97 -8.06
CA TYR A 44 20.29 16.73 -7.60
C TYR A 44 20.03 16.39 -6.12
N PHE A 45 19.82 17.39 -5.27
CA PHE A 45 19.59 17.22 -3.83
C PHE A 45 18.11 16.97 -3.47
N ARG A 46 17.18 17.07 -4.42
CA ARG A 46 15.74 16.95 -4.18
C ARG A 46 15.34 15.48 -4.06
N THR A 47 15.40 14.96 -2.84
CA THR A 47 15.11 13.56 -2.52
C THR A 47 14.32 13.47 -1.21
N PHE A 48 13.09 13.98 -1.23
CA PHE A 48 12.33 14.24 0.00
C PHE A 48 12.02 12.98 0.80
N LEU A 49 12.07 13.10 2.13
CA LEU A 49 11.54 12.14 3.09
C LEU A 49 10.32 12.74 3.79
N ASP A 50 9.13 12.59 3.22
CA ASP A 50 8.01 13.48 3.56
C ASP A 50 7.53 13.36 5.00
N ALA A 51 7.50 12.14 5.56
CA ALA A 51 7.13 11.98 6.96
C ALA A 51 8.27 12.42 7.89
N GLY A 52 9.52 12.13 7.53
CA GLY A 52 10.71 12.46 8.33
C GLY A 52 11.05 13.95 8.38
N GLU A 53 10.95 14.65 7.24
CA GLU A 53 11.41 16.04 7.07
C GLU A 53 10.29 17.06 7.29
N PHE A 54 9.07 16.76 6.81
CA PHE A 54 7.95 17.70 6.85
C PHE A 54 6.85 17.27 7.83
N GLY A 55 6.62 15.97 7.94
CA GLY A 55 5.56 15.38 8.75
C GLY A 55 4.23 15.37 8.01
N VAL A 56 3.92 14.23 7.38
CA VAL A 56 2.65 13.97 6.67
C VAL A 56 1.42 14.31 7.51
N GLY A 57 1.48 14.05 8.82
CA GLY A 57 0.41 14.40 9.76
C GLY A 57 0.22 15.90 9.99
N ILE A 58 1.32 16.68 9.97
CA ILE A 58 1.28 18.15 10.06
C ILE A 58 0.76 18.74 8.75
N CYS A 59 1.12 18.14 7.62
CA CYS A 59 0.67 18.52 6.28
C CYS A 59 -0.76 18.07 5.94
N ALA A 60 -1.50 17.52 6.91
CA ALA A 60 -2.90 17.17 6.75
C ALA A 60 -3.75 18.41 6.45
N VAL A 61 -4.62 18.32 5.45
CA VAL A 61 -5.51 19.42 5.07
C VAL A 61 -6.97 19.13 5.47
N PRO A 62 -7.77 20.16 5.81
CA PRO A 62 -9.20 19.98 6.06
C PRO A 62 -9.91 19.43 4.83
N LEU A 63 -10.51 18.25 4.97
CA LEU A 63 -11.26 17.59 3.93
C LEU A 63 -12.56 18.35 3.62
N GLN A 64 -12.86 18.52 2.33
CA GLN A 64 -14.05 19.19 1.84
C GLN A 64 -15.24 18.22 1.79
N PRO A 65 -16.31 18.46 2.57
CA PRO A 65 -17.50 17.60 2.54
C PRO A 65 -18.12 17.51 1.16
N ASN A 66 -18.59 16.32 0.78
CA ASN A 66 -19.19 15.98 -0.53
C ASN A 66 -18.25 16.07 -1.73
N THR A 67 -16.96 16.39 -1.54
CA THR A 67 -15.96 16.39 -2.61
C THR A 67 -14.85 15.39 -2.29
N ASP A 68 -14.15 15.58 -1.18
CA ASP A 68 -13.10 14.65 -0.74
C ASP A 68 -13.70 13.40 -0.09
N CYS A 69 -14.88 13.54 0.54
CA CYS A 69 -15.58 12.46 1.23
C CYS A 69 -17.08 12.49 0.90
N PRO A 70 -17.74 11.32 0.84
CA PRO A 70 -19.15 11.25 0.48
C PRO A 70 -20.08 11.85 1.56
N PRO A 71 -21.37 12.09 1.23
CA PRO A 71 -22.32 12.73 2.15
C PRO A 71 -22.57 11.98 3.46
N ASN A 72 -22.35 10.66 3.48
CA ASN A 72 -22.49 9.81 4.67
C ASN A 72 -21.23 9.76 5.55
N ALA A 73 -20.21 10.59 5.26
CA ALA A 73 -18.97 10.60 6.01
C ALA A 73 -19.11 11.30 7.37
N VAL A 74 -18.45 10.72 8.37
CA VAL A 74 -18.23 11.32 9.68
C VAL A 74 -16.81 11.88 9.72
N PHE A 75 -16.68 13.15 10.07
CA PHE A 75 -15.39 13.85 10.11
C PHE A 75 -14.81 13.87 11.53
N MET A 76 -13.48 13.86 11.60
CA MET A 76 -12.74 13.99 12.85
C MET A 76 -11.67 15.07 12.71
N ASP A 77 -11.60 15.94 13.71
CA ASP A 77 -10.58 16.99 13.80
C ASP A 77 -9.24 16.41 14.27
N GLY A 78 -8.15 17.03 13.83
CA GLY A 78 -6.79 16.73 14.30
C GLY A 78 -6.20 17.88 15.09
N TYR A 79 -5.17 17.57 15.89
CA TYR A 79 -4.35 18.59 16.54
C TYR A 79 -2.87 18.31 16.27
N TYR A 80 -2.11 19.37 16.04
CA TYR A 80 -0.65 19.34 16.05
C TYR A 80 -0.11 20.49 16.88
N THR A 81 1.19 20.55 17.07
CA THR A 81 1.84 21.62 17.86
C THR A 81 2.73 22.46 16.95
N THR A 82 2.68 23.78 17.11
CA THR A 82 3.67 24.71 16.54
C THR A 82 5.04 24.52 17.19
N ARG A 83 6.06 25.23 16.66
CA ARG A 83 7.44 25.17 17.18
C ARG A 83 7.58 25.63 18.63
N ASP A 84 6.71 26.51 19.10
CA ASP A 84 6.65 26.99 20.50
C ASP A 84 5.74 26.13 21.39
N GLY A 85 5.18 25.04 20.86
CA GLY A 85 4.34 24.10 21.61
C GLY A 85 2.85 24.44 21.66
N THR A 86 2.42 25.51 20.99
CA THR A 86 1.00 25.89 20.94
C THR A 86 0.19 24.85 20.15
N PRO A 87 -0.90 24.30 20.70
CA PRO A 87 -1.75 23.36 19.97
C PRO A 87 -2.53 24.09 18.87
N VAL A 88 -2.49 23.54 17.66
CA VAL A 88 -3.25 23.99 16.50
C VAL A 88 -4.28 22.93 16.17
N LYS A 89 -5.55 23.34 16.13
CA LYS A 89 -6.66 22.52 15.67
C LYS A 89 -6.75 22.59 14.14
N THR A 90 -6.80 21.44 13.49
CA THR A 90 -7.15 21.32 12.07
C THR A 90 -8.51 20.61 11.98
N PRO A 91 -9.56 21.27 11.49
CA PRO A 91 -10.87 20.62 11.36
C PRO A 91 -10.88 19.57 10.24
N ASN A 92 -11.74 18.57 10.35
CA ASN A 92 -12.01 17.59 9.28
C ASN A 92 -10.76 16.93 8.68
N VAL A 93 -9.79 16.54 9.51
CA VAL A 93 -8.53 15.90 9.06
C VAL A 93 -8.76 14.48 8.58
N PHE A 94 -9.66 13.76 9.25
CA PHE A 94 -10.07 12.42 8.85
C PHE A 94 -11.53 12.41 8.47
N CYS A 95 -11.89 11.55 7.54
CA CYS A 95 -13.27 11.16 7.33
C CYS A 95 -13.42 9.64 7.35
N VAL A 96 -14.50 9.17 7.94
CA VAL A 96 -14.87 7.76 8.04
C VAL A 96 -16.22 7.56 7.38
N PHE A 97 -16.31 6.65 6.42
CA PHE A 97 -17.54 6.43 5.67
C PHE A 97 -17.68 5.00 5.17
N GLU A 98 -18.93 4.59 4.96
CA GLU A 98 -19.23 3.37 4.22
C GLU A 98 -19.20 3.66 2.71
N ARG A 99 -18.49 2.82 1.96
CA ARG A 99 -18.40 2.90 0.50
C ARG A 99 -19.35 1.89 -0.13
N TYR A 100 -20.22 2.40 -1.00
CA TYR A 100 -21.15 1.64 -1.83
C TYR A 100 -20.74 1.78 -3.31
N ALA A 101 -19.67 1.10 -3.71
CA ALA A 101 -19.09 1.26 -5.06
C ALA A 101 -19.76 0.37 -6.14
N GLY A 102 -20.75 -0.43 -5.78
CA GLY A 102 -21.35 -1.43 -6.67
C GLY A 102 -20.51 -2.70 -6.83
N ASP A 103 -19.45 -2.84 -6.03
CA ASP A 103 -18.62 -4.04 -5.97
C ASP A 103 -19.44 -5.24 -5.48
N ILE A 104 -19.12 -6.42 -6.01
CA ILE A 104 -19.76 -7.68 -5.65
C ILE A 104 -18.88 -8.38 -4.60
N MET A 105 -19.43 -8.63 -3.42
CA MET A 105 -18.72 -9.36 -2.35
C MET A 105 -18.50 -10.82 -2.78
N TRP A 106 -19.57 -11.45 -3.27
CA TRP A 106 -19.52 -12.74 -3.97
C TRP A 106 -20.78 -12.95 -4.79
N ARG A 107 -20.68 -13.83 -5.80
CA ARG A 107 -21.82 -14.25 -6.61
C ARG A 107 -21.66 -15.69 -7.10
N HIS A 108 -22.79 -16.34 -7.35
CA HIS A 108 -22.82 -17.63 -8.02
C HIS A 108 -24.07 -17.77 -8.90
N SER A 109 -23.95 -18.52 -9.99
CA SER A 109 -25.05 -18.85 -10.89
C SER A 109 -24.92 -20.33 -11.25
N GLU A 110 -25.89 -21.14 -10.81
CA GLU A 110 -25.96 -22.57 -11.11
C GLU A 110 -26.84 -22.77 -12.35
N THR A 111 -26.28 -23.38 -13.39
CA THR A 111 -26.91 -23.49 -14.72
C THR A 111 -27.05 -24.94 -15.20
N ILE A 112 -26.49 -25.90 -14.46
CA ILE A 112 -26.47 -27.32 -14.81
C ILE A 112 -27.62 -28.05 -14.10
N LEU A 113 -27.89 -27.70 -12.84
CA LEU A 113 -29.00 -28.27 -12.09
C LEU A 113 -30.34 -27.65 -12.53
N PRO A 114 -31.44 -28.42 -12.52
CA PRO A 114 -32.77 -27.86 -12.74
C PRO A 114 -33.12 -26.79 -11.71
N GLY A 115 -33.59 -25.63 -12.18
CA GLY A 115 -33.97 -24.49 -11.36
C GLY A 115 -32.96 -23.35 -11.47
N ASP A 116 -33.43 -22.19 -11.93
CA ASP A 116 -32.58 -21.00 -12.08
C ASP A 116 -32.15 -20.48 -10.69
N THR A 117 -30.94 -20.81 -10.27
CA THR A 117 -30.38 -20.35 -8.99
C THR A 117 -29.28 -19.34 -9.23
N VAL A 118 -29.57 -18.08 -8.97
CA VAL A 118 -28.61 -16.97 -9.04
C VAL A 118 -28.61 -16.24 -7.69
N GLU A 119 -27.43 -16.11 -7.10
CA GLU A 119 -27.24 -15.43 -5.81
C GLU A 119 -26.09 -14.43 -5.94
N VAL A 120 -26.33 -13.20 -5.48
CA VAL A 120 -25.36 -12.09 -5.52
C VAL A 120 -25.43 -11.34 -4.20
N ARG A 121 -24.27 -11.03 -3.61
CA ARG A 121 -24.18 -10.18 -2.42
C ARG A 121 -23.31 -8.95 -2.71
N PRO A 122 -23.78 -7.73 -2.39
CA PRO A 122 -22.99 -6.52 -2.57
C PRO A 122 -21.88 -6.43 -1.53
N ASP A 123 -20.79 -5.76 -1.90
CA ASP A 123 -19.69 -5.43 -1.01
C ASP A 123 -19.87 -4.02 -0.44
N VAL A 124 -19.88 -3.91 0.89
CA VAL A 124 -19.93 -2.63 1.60
C VAL A 124 -18.70 -2.57 2.49
N THR A 125 -17.89 -1.53 2.29
CA THR A 125 -16.59 -1.39 2.97
C THR A 125 -16.56 -0.13 3.84
N LEU A 126 -15.79 -0.18 4.93
CA LEU A 126 -15.56 0.98 5.79
C LEU A 126 -14.22 1.62 5.41
N VAL A 127 -14.22 2.91 5.09
CA VAL A 127 -13.02 3.65 4.67
C VAL A 127 -12.69 4.71 5.71
N VAL A 128 -11.42 4.74 6.15
CA VAL A 128 -10.82 5.85 6.87
C VAL A 128 -9.87 6.57 5.91
N ARG A 129 -10.17 7.84 5.63
CA ARG A 129 -9.41 8.66 4.67
C ARG A 129 -8.73 9.84 5.36
N MET A 130 -7.52 10.13 4.88
CA MET A 130 -6.82 11.39 5.13
C MET A 130 -6.22 11.89 3.81
N VAL A 131 -6.14 13.21 3.65
CA VAL A 131 -5.38 13.86 2.57
C VAL A 131 -4.27 14.68 3.21
N SER A 132 -3.04 14.50 2.69
CA SER A 132 -1.88 15.29 3.06
C SER A 132 -1.35 16.00 1.82
N THR A 133 -0.87 17.22 2.00
CA THR A 133 -0.25 17.99 0.91
C THR A 133 1.16 18.35 1.32
N VAL A 134 2.11 17.43 1.10
CA VAL A 134 3.55 17.74 1.23
C VAL A 134 4.02 18.30 -0.09
N ALA A 135 3.97 19.63 -0.20
CA ALA A 135 4.08 20.37 -1.47
C ALA A 135 3.03 19.92 -2.50
N ASN A 136 3.27 18.79 -3.15
CA ASN A 136 2.54 18.29 -4.30
C ASN A 136 1.90 16.92 -3.99
N TYR A 137 0.98 16.86 -3.00
CA TYR A 137 -0.19 15.93 -2.83
C TYR A 137 -0.05 14.42 -2.55
N ASP A 138 -0.85 13.91 -1.58
CA ASP A 138 -1.12 12.49 -1.32
C ASP A 138 -2.49 12.22 -0.66
N ILE A 139 -3.23 11.20 -1.13
CA ILE A 139 -4.45 10.67 -0.49
C ILE A 139 -4.15 9.30 0.12
N MET A 140 -4.53 9.07 1.38
CA MET A 140 -4.33 7.79 2.08
C MET A 140 -5.67 7.22 2.57
N ASP A 141 -6.03 6.05 2.05
CA ASP A 141 -7.23 5.29 2.42
C ASP A 141 -6.86 3.98 3.14
N TRP A 142 -7.47 3.75 4.30
CA TRP A 142 -7.56 2.44 4.96
C TRP A 142 -8.98 1.90 4.79
N GLU A 143 -9.12 0.81 4.05
CA GLU A 143 -10.40 0.20 3.72
C GLU A 143 -10.54 -1.18 4.39
N PHE A 144 -11.63 -1.37 5.13
CA PHE A 144 -11.95 -2.60 5.84
C PHE A 144 -13.17 -3.28 5.21
N LYS A 145 -13.04 -4.56 4.86
CA LYS A 145 -14.09 -5.33 4.19
C LYS A 145 -14.72 -6.34 5.13
N GLN A 146 -16.01 -6.64 4.94
CA GLN A 146 -16.71 -7.69 5.68
C GLN A 146 -16.09 -9.09 5.47
N SER A 147 -15.40 -9.30 4.35
CA SER A 147 -14.61 -10.51 4.07
C SER A 147 -13.38 -10.69 4.98
N GLY A 148 -13.04 -9.69 5.80
CA GLY A 148 -11.82 -9.64 6.61
C GLY A 148 -10.63 -9.00 5.90
N SER A 149 -10.74 -8.64 4.63
CA SER A 149 -9.64 -7.96 3.94
C SER A 149 -9.44 -6.54 4.47
N ILE A 150 -8.17 -6.16 4.65
CA ILE A 150 -7.74 -4.78 4.89
C ILE A 150 -7.00 -4.34 3.63
N LYS A 151 -7.47 -3.27 2.99
CA LYS A 151 -6.87 -2.69 1.79
C LYS A 151 -6.35 -1.30 2.10
N ILE A 152 -5.09 -1.08 1.79
CA ILE A 152 -4.44 0.22 1.93
C ILE A 152 -4.25 0.76 0.53
N THR A 153 -4.70 1.99 0.28
CA THR A 153 -4.53 2.65 -1.01
C THR A 153 -3.93 4.03 -0.80
N THR A 154 -2.85 4.31 -1.52
CA THR A 154 -2.34 5.67 -1.69
C THR A 154 -2.63 6.12 -3.12
N SER A 155 -3.22 7.31 -3.26
CA SER A 155 -3.51 7.91 -4.57
C SER A 155 -2.78 9.25 -4.69
N LEU A 156 -2.13 9.47 -5.84
CA LEU A 156 -1.39 10.69 -6.17
C LEU A 156 -2.24 11.57 -7.10
N SER A 157 -2.22 12.89 -6.90
CA SER A 157 -3.06 13.88 -7.62
C SER A 157 -2.27 15.14 -8.08
N GLY A 158 -2.79 16.35 -7.78
CA GLY A 158 -2.33 17.73 -8.03
C GLY A 158 -1.35 18.09 -9.17
N ILE A 159 -0.37 18.94 -8.87
CA ILE A 159 0.56 19.68 -9.74
C ILE A 159 1.99 19.12 -9.80
N LEU A 160 2.49 18.81 -11.00
CA LEU A 160 3.90 18.44 -11.24
C LEU A 160 4.88 19.51 -10.72
N ALA A 161 5.97 19.07 -10.09
CA ALA A 161 7.14 19.94 -9.92
C ALA A 161 7.84 20.12 -11.28
N VAL A 162 8.01 21.38 -11.70
CA VAL A 162 8.49 21.71 -13.04
C VAL A 162 9.81 22.45 -13.04
N LYS A 163 10.64 22.14 -14.04
CA LYS A 163 11.88 22.83 -14.40
C LYS A 163 11.62 23.75 -15.58
N ALA A 164 12.06 25.00 -15.47
CA ALA A 164 12.00 25.95 -16.57
C ALA A 164 12.95 25.53 -17.70
N SER A 165 12.55 25.77 -18.94
CA SER A 165 13.31 25.41 -20.13
C SER A 165 13.19 26.48 -21.21
N ALA A 166 14.20 26.58 -22.08
CA ALA A 166 14.11 27.40 -23.30
C ALA A 166 13.23 26.74 -24.38
N TYR A 167 12.97 25.44 -24.28
CA TYR A 167 12.26 24.68 -25.30
C TYR A 167 10.75 24.96 -25.29
N LYS A 168 10.17 25.11 -26.48
CA LYS A 168 8.73 25.20 -26.73
C LYS A 168 8.15 23.92 -27.32
N HIS A 169 8.99 23.14 -28.00
CA HIS A 169 8.58 21.92 -28.68
C HIS A 169 9.59 20.80 -28.45
N LYS A 170 9.12 19.54 -28.49
CA LYS A 170 9.93 18.36 -28.17
C LYS A 170 11.09 18.15 -29.15
N ASP A 171 10.92 18.50 -30.42
CA ASP A 171 11.93 18.39 -31.47
C ASP A 171 13.13 19.34 -31.27
N GLN A 172 12.98 20.35 -30.40
CA GLN A 172 14.08 21.25 -30.03
C GLN A 172 15.05 20.62 -29.00
N ILE A 173 14.64 19.53 -28.35
CA ILE A 173 15.41 18.86 -27.29
C ILE A 173 16.41 17.89 -27.94
N GLN A 174 17.70 18.18 -27.81
CA GLN A 174 18.80 17.38 -28.35
C GLN A 174 19.73 16.82 -27.26
N GLU A 175 19.35 17.01 -26.00
CA GLU A 175 20.12 16.63 -24.82
C GLU A 175 19.22 15.97 -23.77
N GLU A 176 19.84 15.39 -22.74
CA GLU A 176 19.11 14.89 -21.59
C GLU A 176 18.56 16.06 -20.77
N VAL A 177 17.25 16.02 -20.53
CA VAL A 177 16.54 17.06 -19.77
C VAL A 177 15.93 16.53 -18.48
N TYR A 178 16.17 15.25 -18.18
CA TYR A 178 15.76 14.54 -16.97
C TYR A 178 14.25 14.57 -16.71
N GLY A 179 13.47 14.61 -17.78
CA GLY A 179 12.03 14.83 -17.69
C GLY A 179 11.35 14.85 -19.05
N THR A 180 10.10 15.30 -19.06
CA THR A 180 9.29 15.45 -20.27
C THR A 180 8.83 16.91 -20.40
N ILE A 181 8.93 17.51 -21.60
CA ILE A 181 8.30 18.80 -21.87
C ILE A 181 6.78 18.64 -21.85
N VAL A 182 6.12 19.29 -20.89
CA VAL A 182 4.67 19.17 -20.65
C VAL A 182 3.89 20.41 -21.09
N ALA A 183 4.58 21.53 -21.26
CA ALA A 183 4.08 22.77 -21.85
C ALA A 183 5.26 23.58 -22.43
N GLU A 184 4.98 24.65 -23.17
CA GLU A 184 6.04 25.59 -23.57
C GLU A 184 6.86 26.00 -22.35
N ASN A 185 8.19 25.96 -22.49
CA ASN A 185 9.15 26.35 -21.47
C ASN A 185 9.11 25.53 -20.17
N THR A 186 8.43 24.37 -20.16
CA THR A 186 8.10 23.65 -18.92
C THR A 186 8.40 22.16 -19.04
N ILE A 187 9.39 21.69 -18.27
CA ILE A 187 9.72 20.26 -18.13
C ILE A 187 9.14 19.73 -16.82
N GLY A 188 8.38 18.64 -16.87
CA GLY A 188 8.06 17.84 -15.70
C GLY A 188 9.21 16.87 -15.41
N THR A 189 9.91 17.10 -14.29
CA THR A 189 11.11 16.32 -13.94
C THR A 189 10.73 14.90 -13.51
N CYS A 190 11.46 13.91 -14.03
CA CYS A 190 11.31 12.51 -13.64
C CYS A 190 11.57 12.35 -12.13
N HIS A 191 10.68 11.62 -11.45
CA HIS A 191 10.81 11.30 -10.04
C HIS A 191 10.04 10.01 -9.71
N SER A 192 10.29 9.45 -8.53
CA SER A 192 9.58 8.26 -8.03
C SER A 192 8.90 8.58 -6.71
N HIS A 193 7.93 7.74 -6.32
CA HIS A 193 7.27 7.80 -5.01
C HIS A 193 7.38 6.42 -4.37
N TYR A 194 8.18 6.29 -3.31
CA TYR A 194 8.31 5.05 -2.54
C TYR A 194 7.66 5.23 -1.18
N LEU A 195 6.78 4.30 -0.79
CA LEU A 195 6.11 4.34 0.51
C LEU A 195 6.52 3.13 1.35
N SER A 196 6.83 3.37 2.62
CA SER A 196 6.99 2.34 3.62
C SER A 196 5.76 2.29 4.53
N PHE A 197 5.24 1.09 4.76
CA PHE A 197 4.19 0.85 5.74
C PHE A 197 4.77 0.06 6.91
N TYR A 198 4.49 0.54 8.12
CA TYR A 198 4.66 -0.25 9.32
C TYR A 198 3.36 -1.03 9.56
N LEU A 199 3.45 -2.36 9.56
CA LEU A 199 2.32 -3.27 9.78
C LEU A 199 2.68 -4.25 10.88
N ASP A 200 2.28 -3.94 12.11
CA ASP A 200 2.42 -4.80 13.28
C ASP A 200 1.24 -5.76 13.35
N LEU A 201 1.44 -6.96 12.79
CA LEU A 201 0.43 -7.98 12.67
C LEU A 201 0.45 -8.90 13.89
N ASP A 202 -0.72 -9.02 14.52
CA ASP A 202 -0.98 -9.89 15.67
C ASP A 202 -2.10 -10.87 15.30
N ILE A 203 -1.82 -11.74 14.33
CA ILE A 203 -2.78 -12.69 13.77
C ILE A 203 -3.22 -13.68 14.85
N ASP A 204 -4.43 -13.51 15.39
CA ASP A 204 -5.02 -14.32 16.47
C ASP A 204 -4.08 -14.50 17.70
N GLY A 205 -3.21 -13.51 17.94
CA GLY A 205 -2.13 -13.55 18.94
C GLY A 205 -0.83 -12.94 18.39
N ASP A 206 0.15 -12.72 19.27
CA ASP A 206 1.46 -12.10 18.98
C ASP A 206 2.54 -13.10 18.50
N ALA A 207 2.39 -14.38 18.84
CA ALA A 207 3.27 -15.44 18.36
C ALA A 207 2.99 -15.77 16.88
N ASN A 208 3.59 -15.02 15.96
CA ASN A 208 3.42 -15.17 14.51
C ASN A 208 4.72 -15.57 13.80
N SER A 209 4.61 -15.97 12.53
CA SER A 209 5.75 -16.27 11.67
C SER A 209 5.45 -15.83 10.23
N LEU A 210 6.49 -15.37 9.52
CA LEU A 210 6.39 -15.07 8.10
C LEU A 210 6.69 -16.32 7.28
N LYS A 211 5.74 -16.70 6.42
CA LYS A 211 5.81 -17.83 5.51
C LYS A 211 5.85 -17.33 4.07
N LYS A 212 6.81 -17.84 3.31
CA LYS A 212 6.94 -17.67 1.85
C LYS A 212 6.41 -18.93 1.19
N ALA A 213 5.36 -18.79 0.40
CA ALA A 213 4.78 -19.90 -0.38
C ALA A 213 5.21 -19.76 -1.83
N HIS A 214 6.20 -20.55 -2.25
CA HIS A 214 6.78 -20.50 -3.59
C HIS A 214 5.98 -21.37 -4.56
N LEU A 215 5.46 -20.77 -5.64
CA LEU A 215 4.80 -21.50 -6.71
C LEU A 215 5.88 -22.02 -7.67
N GLN A 216 6.02 -23.35 -7.75
CA GLN A 216 7.07 -24.00 -8.53
C GLN A 216 6.48 -24.97 -9.55
N SER A 217 7.02 -24.94 -10.77
CA SER A 217 6.66 -25.90 -11.82
C SER A 217 7.40 -27.23 -11.62
N VAL A 218 6.66 -28.32 -11.60
CA VAL A 218 7.17 -29.69 -11.44
C VAL A 218 6.93 -30.47 -12.72
N ARG A 219 8.01 -30.99 -13.29
CA ARG A 219 7.97 -31.85 -14.48
C ARG A 219 7.64 -33.29 -14.08
N VAL A 220 6.73 -33.91 -14.83
CA VAL A 220 6.43 -35.34 -14.69
C VAL A 220 7.43 -36.12 -15.56
N THR A 221 8.19 -37.03 -14.95
CA THR A 221 9.28 -37.77 -15.61
C THR A 221 9.13 -39.29 -15.57
N ASP A 222 8.21 -39.81 -14.74
CA ASP A 222 8.02 -41.24 -14.47
C ASP A 222 6.98 -41.91 -15.38
N GLY A 223 6.38 -41.16 -16.30
CA GLY A 223 5.33 -41.66 -17.19
C GLY A 223 3.98 -41.92 -16.51
N SER A 224 3.80 -41.49 -15.24
CA SER A 224 2.56 -41.71 -14.47
C SER A 224 1.35 -40.94 -15.01
N SER A 225 1.57 -39.94 -15.86
CA SER A 225 0.53 -39.06 -16.37
C SER A 225 0.75 -38.68 -17.83
N PRO A 226 -0.33 -38.52 -18.63
CA PRO A 226 -0.23 -37.88 -19.94
C PRO A 226 0.14 -36.39 -19.83
N ARG A 227 -0.02 -35.77 -18.65
CA ARG A 227 0.45 -34.40 -18.39
C ARG A 227 1.97 -34.37 -18.22
N LYS A 228 2.62 -33.40 -18.87
CA LYS A 228 4.09 -33.21 -18.78
C LYS A 228 4.53 -32.41 -17.55
N SER A 229 3.63 -31.65 -16.95
CA SER A 229 3.91 -30.84 -15.76
C SER A 229 2.65 -30.45 -14.99
N HIS A 230 2.87 -30.04 -13.74
CA HIS A 230 1.94 -29.34 -12.88
C HIS A 230 2.72 -28.28 -12.08
N TRP A 231 2.05 -27.45 -11.30
CA TRP A 231 2.73 -26.59 -10.32
C TRP A 231 2.37 -27.06 -8.90
N THR A 232 3.25 -26.76 -7.95
CA THR A 232 3.06 -27.04 -6.54
C THR A 232 3.46 -25.81 -5.71
N VAL A 233 3.12 -25.82 -4.43
CA VAL A 233 3.56 -24.80 -3.47
C VAL A 233 4.61 -25.42 -2.56
N VAL A 234 5.75 -24.74 -2.44
CA VAL A 234 6.79 -25.07 -1.46
C VAL A 234 6.80 -23.97 -0.40
N ASP A 235 6.41 -24.33 0.82
CA ASP A 235 6.38 -23.43 1.97
C ASP A 235 7.76 -23.31 2.63
N GLU A 236 8.21 -22.08 2.86
CA GLU A 236 9.42 -21.76 3.63
C GLU A 236 9.06 -20.76 4.75
N VAL A 237 9.44 -21.04 6.00
CA VAL A 237 9.27 -20.11 7.12
C VAL A 237 10.57 -19.33 7.30
N ALA A 238 10.47 -18.00 7.28
CA ALA A 238 11.60 -17.12 7.60
C ALA A 238 11.99 -17.29 9.07
N LYS A 239 13.24 -17.67 9.33
CA LYS A 239 13.74 -17.91 10.70
C LYS A 239 14.45 -16.70 11.28
N THR A 240 14.96 -15.84 10.41
CA THR A 240 15.66 -14.60 10.74
C THR A 240 15.09 -13.44 9.95
N GLU A 241 15.40 -12.21 10.38
CA GLU A 241 15.03 -10.99 9.65
C GLU A 241 15.60 -10.96 8.23
N SER A 242 16.79 -11.54 8.03
CA SER A 242 17.41 -11.63 6.70
C SER A 242 16.60 -12.51 5.75
N ASP A 243 16.03 -13.61 6.25
CA ASP A 243 15.22 -14.53 5.44
C ASP A 243 13.88 -13.91 5.00
N ALA A 244 13.44 -12.87 5.72
CA ALA A 244 12.20 -12.13 5.50
C ALA A 244 12.36 -10.93 4.56
N LYS A 245 13.57 -10.64 4.07
CA LYS A 245 13.80 -9.61 3.04
C LYS A 245 13.43 -10.18 1.68
N ILE A 246 12.33 -9.68 1.10
CA ILE A 246 11.75 -10.25 -0.11
C ILE A 246 11.71 -9.19 -1.21
N ARG A 247 12.32 -9.50 -2.35
CA ARG A 247 12.17 -8.71 -3.58
C ARG A 247 11.02 -9.26 -4.40
N LEU A 248 9.92 -8.53 -4.39
CA LEU A 248 8.74 -8.86 -5.18
C LEU A 248 9.01 -8.63 -6.67
N GLY A 249 8.41 -9.46 -7.54
CA GLY A 249 8.44 -9.24 -9.00
C GLY A 249 9.67 -9.77 -9.75
N LEU A 250 10.67 -10.31 -9.06
CA LEU A 250 11.83 -10.98 -9.67
C LEU A 250 11.78 -12.48 -9.37
N GLY A 251 11.70 -13.31 -10.43
CA GLY A 251 11.76 -14.78 -10.32
C GLY A 251 10.41 -15.47 -10.09
N ASP A 252 10.43 -16.58 -9.35
CA ASP A 252 9.25 -17.41 -9.10
C ASP A 252 8.20 -16.69 -8.24
N GLN A 253 6.93 -16.86 -8.60
CA GLN A 253 5.80 -16.25 -7.90
C GLN A 253 5.78 -16.74 -6.45
N THR A 254 5.91 -15.81 -5.51
CA THR A 254 5.99 -16.10 -4.08
C THR A 254 4.88 -15.36 -3.34
N GLU A 255 4.08 -16.12 -2.60
CA GLU A 255 3.07 -15.57 -1.70
C GLU A 255 3.69 -15.27 -0.34
N ILE A 256 3.45 -14.06 0.20
CA ILE A 256 3.92 -13.65 1.52
C ILE A 256 2.76 -13.73 2.50
N ILE A 257 2.88 -14.61 3.50
CA ILE A 257 1.80 -14.92 4.44
C ILE A 257 2.33 -14.79 5.87
N VAL A 258 1.69 -13.99 6.70
CA VAL A 258 1.93 -14.00 8.14
C VAL A 258 0.93 -14.95 8.79
N VAL A 259 1.43 -15.95 9.49
CA VAL A 259 0.64 -17.03 10.09
C VAL A 259 0.84 -17.08 11.60
N ASN A 260 -0.17 -17.57 12.31
CA ASN A 260 -0.03 -18.00 13.68
C ASN A 260 0.16 -19.54 13.72
N PRO A 261 1.37 -20.04 14.00
CA PRO A 261 1.64 -21.49 13.99
C PRO A 261 0.93 -22.23 15.13
N ASN A 262 0.47 -21.51 16.17
CA ASN A 262 -0.20 -22.07 17.33
C ASN A 262 -1.73 -22.10 17.20
N LYS A 263 -2.27 -21.59 16.09
CA LYS A 263 -3.72 -21.51 15.83
C LYS A 263 -4.02 -22.13 14.48
N ARG A 264 -4.91 -23.12 14.47
CA ARG A 264 -5.29 -23.86 13.26
C ARG A 264 -6.78 -23.83 13.02
N THR A 265 -7.17 -23.94 11.76
CA THR A 265 -8.54 -24.25 11.35
C THR A 265 -8.89 -25.69 11.72
N ASN A 266 -10.17 -26.05 11.62
CA ASN A 266 -10.65 -27.41 11.92
C ASN A 266 -9.99 -28.50 11.05
N VAL A 267 -9.53 -28.14 9.85
CA VAL A 267 -8.84 -29.06 8.93
C VAL A 267 -7.31 -29.03 9.07
N GLY A 268 -6.78 -28.27 10.04
CA GLY A 268 -5.37 -28.30 10.41
C GLY A 268 -4.47 -27.24 9.74
N ASN A 269 -5.02 -26.34 8.93
CA ASN A 269 -4.27 -25.24 8.32
C ASN A 269 -3.98 -24.13 9.34
N ASN A 270 -2.80 -23.53 9.30
CA ASN A 270 -2.50 -22.37 10.14
C ASN A 270 -3.37 -21.17 9.73
N ILE A 271 -3.86 -20.43 10.72
CA ILE A 271 -4.57 -19.17 10.49
C ILE A 271 -3.54 -18.12 10.05
N GLY A 272 -3.88 -17.30 9.05
CA GLY A 272 -2.95 -16.32 8.49
C GLY A 272 -3.61 -15.21 7.67
N TYR A 273 -2.83 -14.17 7.39
CA TYR A 273 -3.13 -13.12 6.41
C TYR A 273 -2.06 -13.11 5.33
N ARG A 274 -2.46 -12.91 4.08
CA ARG A 274 -1.56 -12.84 2.93
C ARG A 274 -1.47 -11.40 2.43
N LEU A 275 -0.25 -10.95 2.13
CA LEU A 275 -0.02 -9.69 1.42
C LEU A 275 -0.25 -9.90 -0.08
N ILE A 276 -1.12 -9.08 -0.67
CA ILE A 276 -1.29 -8.98 -2.12
C ILE A 276 -0.78 -7.59 -2.53
N PRO A 277 0.44 -7.50 -3.07
CA PRO A 277 1.01 -6.20 -3.46
C PRO A 277 0.30 -5.63 -4.70
N GLY A 278 0.29 -4.30 -4.81
CA GLY A 278 -0.05 -3.63 -6.06
C GLY A 278 1.05 -3.78 -7.11
N PRO A 279 0.93 -3.07 -8.26
CA PRO A 279 2.01 -2.99 -9.24
C PRO A 279 3.31 -2.53 -8.59
N LEU A 280 4.41 -3.21 -8.90
CA LEU A 280 5.69 -2.99 -8.25
C LEU A 280 6.52 -1.97 -9.03
N ALA A 281 7.06 -0.98 -8.33
CA ALA A 281 8.09 -0.10 -8.87
C ALA A 281 9.48 -0.67 -8.54
N GLY A 282 10.38 -0.70 -9.52
CA GLY A 282 11.79 -0.97 -9.27
C GLY A 282 12.46 0.23 -8.57
N ALA A 283 13.52 -0.04 -7.80
CA ALA A 283 14.43 1.01 -7.36
C ALA A 283 15.39 1.36 -8.50
N TYR A 284 15.34 2.59 -9.01
CA TYR A 284 16.15 3.05 -10.15
C TYR A 284 17.37 3.91 -9.75
N ILE A 285 17.68 3.99 -8.45
CA ILE A 285 18.81 4.75 -7.91
C ILE A 285 20.04 3.85 -7.75
N ASP A 286 21.23 4.37 -8.08
CA ASP A 286 22.51 3.63 -8.00
C ASP A 286 22.99 3.46 -6.55
N ARG A 287 22.92 2.22 -6.07
CA ARG A 287 23.33 1.82 -4.72
C ARG A 287 24.85 1.84 -4.51
N ALA A 288 25.63 1.62 -5.58
CA ALA A 288 27.08 1.49 -5.46
C ALA A 288 27.74 2.83 -5.12
N ARG A 289 27.04 3.94 -5.35
CA ARG A 289 27.54 5.31 -5.15
C ARG A 289 26.93 6.01 -3.94
N GLY A 290 25.96 5.40 -3.27
CA GLY A 290 25.41 5.87 -2.00
C GLY A 290 24.23 6.85 -2.12
N ASP A 291 23.66 6.99 -3.31
CA ASP A 291 22.54 7.90 -3.62
C ASP A 291 21.24 7.51 -2.89
N ASP A 292 21.17 6.31 -2.30
CA ASP A 292 20.06 5.77 -1.51
C ASP A 292 20.39 5.60 -0.01
N THR A 293 21.52 6.13 0.47
CA THR A 293 22.01 5.86 1.84
C THR A 293 21.00 6.21 2.94
N ILE A 294 20.14 7.20 2.69
CA ILE A 294 19.07 7.66 3.58
C ILE A 294 17.75 6.88 3.43
N ALA A 295 17.58 6.10 2.36
CA ALA A 295 16.34 5.40 2.01
C ALA A 295 16.53 3.90 1.69
N LYS A 296 17.50 3.24 2.35
CA LYS A 296 17.84 1.81 2.16
C LYS A 296 16.67 0.82 2.37
N TRP A 297 15.58 1.27 2.97
CA TRP A 297 14.36 0.50 3.20
C TRP A 297 13.49 0.31 1.94
N THR A 298 13.80 1.01 0.84
CA THR A 298 13.08 0.93 -0.44
C THR A 298 13.44 -0.32 -1.28
N LEU A 299 14.20 -1.27 -0.73
CA LEU A 299 15.06 -2.20 -1.48
C LEU A 299 14.98 -3.68 -1.10
#